data_AF-A0A834UCG7-F1
#
_entry.id   AF-A0A834UCG7-F1
#
_cell.length_a   1.000
_cell.length_b   1.000
_cell.length_c   1.000
_cell.angle_alpha   90.00
_cell.angle_beta   90.00
_cell.angle_gamma   90.00
#
_symmetry.space_group_name_H-M   'P 1'
#
loop_
_entity.id
_entity.type
_entity.pdbx_description
1 polymer ?
#
loop_
_entity_poly.entity_id
_entity_poly.type
_entity_poly.pdbx_seq_one_letter_code
_entity_poly.pdbx_strand_id
1 'polypeptide(L)'
;MLSCRLAPILILTTILSELTTSGCSERMSGLYVDNGFDQTIVHRVVSQREKREVEHEILNLLGLPDRPRNTAGRPPQIKRSAPKFLLDIYKNALGEDEDDTRRSIIDQTHRAGGEFDLTGQDLRAIDQSDVIMTFAAHSE
;
A
#
# COMPACT_ATOMS: atom_id res chain seq x y z
N MET A 1 -59.95 -11.09 -15.82
CA MET A 1 -59.24 -11.75 -14.69
C MET A 1 -57.71 -11.58 -14.70
N LEU A 2 -57.09 -11.11 -15.80
CA LEU A 2 -55.61 -10.91 -15.85
C LEU A 2 -55.11 -9.67 -15.09
N SER A 3 -55.92 -8.61 -14.97
CA SER A 3 -55.52 -7.32 -14.36
C SER A 3 -55.31 -7.40 -12.84
N CYS A 4 -56.05 -8.26 -12.12
CA CYS A 4 -55.91 -8.40 -10.66
C CYS A 4 -54.67 -9.21 -10.23
N ARG A 5 -54.05 -9.97 -11.14
CA ARG A 5 -52.85 -10.79 -10.84
C ARG A 5 -51.54 -10.05 -11.14
N LEU A 6 -51.60 -8.96 -11.91
CA LEU A 6 -50.43 -8.14 -12.27
C LEU A 6 -50.11 -7.07 -11.23
N ALA A 7 -51.12 -6.53 -10.53
CA ALA A 7 -50.93 -5.53 -9.48
C ALA A 7 -49.94 -5.95 -8.35
N PRO A 8 -50.02 -7.16 -7.77
CA PRO A 8 -49.06 -7.55 -6.73
C PRO A 8 -47.64 -7.76 -7.28
N ILE A 9 -47.50 -8.18 -8.55
CA ILE A 9 -46.19 -8.36 -9.19
C ILE A 9 -45.53 -6.99 -9.41
N LEU A 10 -46.29 -6.00 -9.85
CA LEU A 10 -45.81 -4.63 -10.04
C LEU A 10 -45.31 -4.03 -8.72
N ILE A 11 -46.09 -4.18 -7.64
CA ILE A 11 -45.72 -3.73 -6.29
C ILE A 11 -44.46 -4.44 -5.78
N LEU A 12 -44.36 -5.76 -5.99
CA LEU A 12 -43.17 -6.52 -5.62
C LEU A 12 -41.92 -6.03 -6.37
N THR A 13 -42.05 -5.76 -7.67
CA THR A 13 -40.93 -5.28 -8.50
C THR A 13 -40.49 -3.87 -8.13
N THR A 14 -41.41 -2.98 -7.72
CA THR A 14 -41.06 -1.63 -7.23
C THR A 14 -40.32 -1.70 -5.89
N ILE A 15 -40.77 -2.55 -4.96
CA ILE A 15 -40.12 -2.75 -3.65
C ILE A 15 -38.73 -3.38 -3.82
N LEU A 16 -38.59 -4.38 -4.71
CA LEU A 16 -37.31 -5.01 -5.02
C LEU A 16 -36.32 -4.04 -5.69
N SER A 17 -36.81 -3.15 -6.57
CA SER A 17 -35.98 -2.14 -7.23
C SER A 17 -35.44 -1.09 -6.24
N GLU A 18 -36.28 -0.65 -5.30
CA GLU A 18 -35.88 0.27 -4.21
C GLU A 18 -34.82 -0.37 -3.29
N LEU A 19 -34.91 -1.68 -3.00
CA LEU A 19 -33.93 -2.38 -2.16
C LEU A 19 -32.55 -2.47 -2.83
N THR A 20 -32.49 -2.56 -4.16
CA THR A 20 -31.21 -2.63 -4.90
C THR A 20 -30.51 -1.27 -5.04
N THR A 21 -31.19 -0.17 -4.73
CA THR A 21 -30.67 1.21 -4.83
C THR A 21 -30.09 1.71 -3.50
N SER A 22 -29.93 0.85 -2.49
CA SER A 22 -29.14 1.16 -1.29
C SER A 22 -27.65 1.12 -1.62
N GLY A 23 -27.20 2.25 -2.18
CA GLY A 23 -26.02 2.97 -1.74
C GLY A 23 -24.71 2.22 -1.81
N CYS A 24 -23.82 2.71 -2.68
CA CYS A 24 -22.38 2.59 -2.56
C CYS A 24 -21.99 2.59 -1.07
N SER A 25 -21.67 1.42 -0.52
CA SER A 25 -21.08 1.31 0.80
C SER A 25 -19.69 1.93 0.66
N GLU A 26 -19.61 3.24 0.89
CA GLU A 26 -18.34 3.87 1.15
C GLU A 26 -17.72 3.07 2.28
N ARG A 27 -16.65 2.32 1.96
CA ARG A 27 -15.88 1.61 2.98
C ARG A 27 -15.48 2.65 4.02
N MET A 28 -16.12 2.57 5.18
CA MET A 28 -15.89 3.49 6.27
C MET A 28 -14.41 3.38 6.62
N SER A 29 -13.67 4.47 6.42
CA SER A 29 -12.28 4.54 6.87
C SER A 29 -12.31 4.71 8.38
N GLY A 30 -11.42 4.01 9.09
CA GLY A 30 -11.30 4.08 10.54
C GLY A 30 -9.88 4.44 10.96
N LEU A 31 -9.73 4.97 12.17
CA LEU A 31 -8.47 4.96 12.89
C LEU A 31 -8.31 3.57 13.50
N TYR A 32 -7.23 2.89 13.12
CA TYR A 32 -6.91 1.55 13.56
C TYR A 32 -5.76 1.60 14.56
N VAL A 33 -5.88 0.85 15.65
CA VAL A 33 -4.86 0.76 16.70
C VAL A 33 -4.60 -0.70 17.04
N ASP A 34 -3.40 -1.01 17.51
CA ASP A 34 -3.07 -2.33 18.04
C ASP A 34 -3.58 -2.45 19.49
N ASN A 35 -4.22 -3.58 19.82
CA ASN A 35 -4.70 -3.86 21.17
C ASN A 35 -3.65 -4.54 22.06
N GLY A 36 -2.41 -4.71 21.56
CA GLY A 36 -1.31 -5.37 22.27
C GLY A 36 -1.32 -6.90 22.17
N PHE A 37 -2.22 -7.45 21.33
CA PHE A 37 -2.27 -8.88 20.98
C PHE A 37 -1.97 -9.11 19.49
N ASP A 38 -1.20 -8.20 18.87
CA ASP A 38 -0.95 -8.15 17.42
C ASP A 38 -2.24 -8.11 16.60
N GLN A 39 -3.31 -7.53 17.16
CA GLN A 39 -4.61 -7.43 16.52
C GLN A 39 -4.97 -5.98 16.32
N THR A 40 -5.23 -5.63 15.06
CA THR A 40 -5.67 -4.30 14.69
C THR A 40 -7.17 -4.14 14.93
N ILE A 41 -7.53 -3.22 15.82
CA ILE A 41 -8.92 -2.86 16.14
C ILE A 41 -9.28 -1.47 15.64
N VAL A 42 -10.55 -1.26 15.29
CA VAL A 42 -11.06 0.08 14.95
C VAL A 42 -11.23 0.86 16.25
N HIS A 43 -10.43 1.90 16.45
CA HIS A 43 -10.57 2.83 17.57
C HIS A 43 -11.74 3.79 17.35
N ARG A 44 -11.82 4.39 16.17
CA ARG A 44 -12.93 5.28 15.78
C ARG A 44 -13.15 5.30 14.27
N VAL A 45 -14.37 5.54 13.85
CA VAL A 45 -14.70 5.82 12.45
C VAL A 45 -14.33 7.27 12.13
N VAL A 46 -13.71 7.53 10.98
CA VAL A 46 -13.43 8.89 10.53
C VAL A 46 -14.51 9.39 9.58
N SER A 47 -14.87 10.67 9.70
CA SER A 47 -15.81 11.33 8.79
C SER A 47 -15.18 11.57 7.41
N GLN A 48 -16.02 11.76 6.40
CA GLN A 48 -15.55 12.09 5.04
C GLN A 48 -14.80 13.42 4.97
N ARG A 49 -15.11 14.35 5.88
CA ARG A 49 -14.41 15.63 5.98
C ARG A 49 -13.00 15.43 6.53
N GLU A 50 -12.86 14.74 7.66
CA GLU A 50 -11.55 14.43 8.26
C GLU A 50 -10.68 13.64 7.29
N LYS A 51 -11.26 12.66 6.59
CA LYS A 51 -10.54 11.91 5.55
C LYS A 51 -9.95 12.81 4.47
N ARG A 52 -10.71 13.78 3.97
CA ARG A 52 -10.24 14.74 2.95
C ARG A 52 -9.17 15.69 3.50
N GLU A 53 -9.31 16.14 4.74
CA GLU A 53 -8.33 17.01 5.39
C GLU A 53 -6.99 16.29 5.57
N VAL A 54 -7.02 15.06 6.09
CA VAL A 54 -5.82 14.21 6.24
C VAL A 54 -5.20 13.85 4.89
N GLU A 55 -6.01 13.52 3.88
CA GLU A 55 -5.52 13.26 2.52
C GLU A 55 -4.76 14.47 1.96
N HIS A 56 -5.29 15.68 2.13
CA HIS A 56 -4.63 16.90 1.66
C HIS A 56 -3.31 17.16 2.41
N GLU A 57 -3.28 16.94 3.73
CA GLU A 57 -2.07 17.09 4.53
C GLU A 57 -0.98 16.11 4.11
N ILE A 58 -1.33 14.84 3.90
CA ILE A 58 -0.38 13.82 3.43
C ILE A 58 0.18 14.20 2.06
N LEU A 59 -0.67 14.64 1.12
CA LEU A 59 -0.23 15.04 -0.21
C LEU A 59 0.69 16.26 -0.16
N ASN A 60 0.35 17.26 0.66
CA ASN A 60 1.16 18.44 0.86
C ASN A 60 2.54 18.11 1.49
N LEU A 61 2.56 17.22 2.49
CA LEU A 61 3.81 16.74 3.10
C LEU A 61 4.71 16.02 2.09
N LEU A 62 4.12 15.25 1.18
CA LEU A 62 4.84 14.52 0.13
C LEU A 62 5.15 15.39 -1.10
N GLY A 63 4.68 16.64 -1.16
CA GLY A 63 4.82 17.51 -2.33
C GLY A 63 4.07 16.99 -3.57
N LEU A 64 3.02 16.20 -3.36
CA LEU A 64 2.20 15.63 -4.44
C LEU A 64 1.01 16.54 -4.74
N PRO A 65 0.75 16.86 -6.02
CA PRO A 65 -0.39 17.70 -6.39
C PRO A 65 -1.72 16.97 -6.20
N ASP A 66 -1.76 15.68 -6.54
CA ASP A 66 -2.93 14.82 -6.51
C ASP A 66 -2.55 13.41 -6.04
N ARG A 67 -3.56 12.67 -5.59
CA ARG A 67 -3.37 11.26 -5.23
C ARG A 67 -2.94 10.44 -6.44
N PRO A 68 -1.83 9.68 -6.35
CA PRO A 68 -1.42 8.81 -7.44
C PRO A 68 -2.51 7.78 -7.71
N ARG A 69 -2.96 7.72 -8.97
CA ARG A 69 -4.01 6.79 -9.38
C ARG A 69 -3.52 5.37 -9.13
N ASN A 70 -4.12 4.70 -8.16
CA ASN A 70 -4.01 3.26 -8.06
C ASN A 70 -4.55 2.71 -9.39
N THR A 71 -3.80 1.86 -10.08
CA THR A 71 -4.23 1.28 -11.36
C THR A 71 -5.37 0.29 -11.10
N ALA A 72 -6.54 0.81 -10.73
CA ALA A 72 -7.69 0.06 -10.20
C ALA A 72 -8.38 -0.86 -11.21
N GLY A 73 -7.80 -1.02 -12.41
CA GLY A 73 -8.20 -1.98 -13.44
C GLY A 73 -7.04 -2.83 -13.96
N ARG A 74 -5.81 -2.65 -13.47
CA ARG A 74 -4.69 -3.56 -13.76
C ARG A 74 -4.57 -4.49 -12.55
N PRO A 75 -4.52 -5.83 -12.73
CA PRO A 75 -4.18 -6.70 -11.63
C PRO A 75 -2.89 -6.16 -11.01
N PRO A 76 -2.77 -6.05 -9.68
CA PRO A 76 -1.54 -5.58 -9.07
C PRO A 76 -0.42 -6.40 -9.67
N GLN A 77 0.52 -5.73 -10.36
CA GLN A 77 1.61 -6.44 -11.05
C GLN A 77 2.41 -7.30 -10.07
N ILE A 78 2.28 -7.00 -8.77
CA ILE A 78 2.87 -7.73 -7.68
C ILE A 78 1.74 -8.02 -6.67
N LYS A 79 1.24 -9.27 -6.68
CA LYS A 79 0.17 -9.75 -5.77
C LYS A 79 0.60 -9.81 -4.29
N ARG A 80 1.88 -9.57 -4.01
CA ARG A 80 2.47 -9.64 -2.67
C ARG A 80 3.27 -8.38 -2.45
N SER A 81 3.05 -7.75 -1.30
CA SER A 81 3.98 -6.95 -0.50
C SER A 81 5.21 -6.38 -1.22
N ALA A 82 5.45 -5.08 -1.03
CA ALA A 82 6.64 -4.36 -1.46
C ALA A 82 7.92 -5.24 -1.52
N PRO A 83 8.77 -5.09 -2.55
CA PRO A 83 10.05 -5.80 -2.66
C PRO A 83 10.78 -5.87 -1.32
N LYS A 84 11.37 -7.02 -0.99
CA LYS A 84 11.99 -7.28 0.32
C LYS A 84 12.94 -6.15 0.76
N PHE A 85 13.74 -5.64 -0.17
CA PHE A 85 14.58 -4.46 0.02
C PHE A 85 13.84 -3.23 0.59
N LEU A 86 12.68 -2.87 0.03
CA LEU A 86 11.89 -1.73 0.52
C LEU A 86 11.30 -1.99 1.91
N LEU A 87 10.97 -3.26 2.20
CA LEU A 87 10.51 -3.65 3.52
C LEU A 87 11.64 -3.55 4.56
N ASP A 88 12.84 -3.98 4.19
CA ASP A 88 14.03 -3.94 5.05
C ASP A 88 14.45 -2.49 5.34
N ILE A 89 14.44 -1.59 4.35
CA ILE A 89 14.64 -0.15 4.58
C ILE A 89 13.60 0.40 5.56
N TYR A 90 12.33 0.07 5.39
CA TYR A 90 11.26 0.59 6.23
C TYR A 90 11.41 0.15 7.69
N LYS A 91 11.71 -1.13 7.93
CA LYS A 91 11.99 -1.68 9.27
C LYS A 91 13.17 -0.99 9.94
N ASN A 92 14.28 -0.84 9.20
CA ASN A 92 15.47 -0.16 9.67
C ASN A 92 15.21 1.32 10.01
N ALA A 93 14.36 2.00 9.23
CA ALA A 93 14.01 3.40 9.45
C ALA A 93 13.09 3.59 10.67
N LEU A 94 12.15 2.66 10.90
CA LEU A 94 11.24 2.71 12.05
C LEU A 94 11.89 2.25 13.36
N GLY A 95 13.02 1.54 13.31
CA GLY A 95 13.74 1.12 14.51
C GLY A 95 12.97 0.09 15.33
N GLU A 96 12.16 -0.75 14.68
CA GLU A 96 11.52 -1.91 15.31
C GLU A 96 12.55 -3.00 15.71
N ASP A 97 13.78 -2.90 15.20
CA ASP A 97 14.91 -3.70 15.64
C ASP A 97 15.65 -2.93 16.76
N GLU A 98 15.41 -3.38 17.99
CA GLU A 98 16.15 -3.00 19.19
C GLU A 98 17.67 -3.15 18.95
N ASP A 99 18.43 -2.13 19.35
CA ASP A 99 19.87 -2.14 19.59
C ASP A 99 20.82 -2.46 18.40
N ASP A 100 21.16 -1.42 17.62
CA ASP A 100 22.54 -1.08 17.14
C ASP A 100 22.60 -0.40 15.75
N THR A 101 21.54 -0.45 14.93
CA THR A 101 21.62 -0.05 13.51
C THR A 101 21.46 1.47 13.26
N ARG A 102 20.98 2.27 14.23
CA ARG A 102 20.78 3.74 14.03
C ARG A 102 22.07 4.53 13.80
N ARG A 103 23.24 3.96 14.06
CA ARG A 103 24.52 4.67 13.88
C ARG A 103 25.09 4.59 12.47
N SER A 104 24.52 3.78 11.57
CA SER A 104 25.21 3.41 10.35
C SER A 104 24.70 4.05 9.07
N ILE A 105 23.45 4.54 8.98
CA ILE A 105 22.89 4.96 7.67
C ILE A 105 23.54 6.25 7.12
N ILE A 106 23.95 7.21 7.97
CA ILE A 106 24.62 8.43 7.50
C ILE A 106 26.08 8.14 7.10
N ASP A 107 26.69 7.06 7.62
CA ASP A 107 28.09 6.70 7.35
C ASP A 107 28.24 5.58 6.29
N GLN A 108 27.19 4.78 6.05
CA GLN A 108 27.21 3.62 5.14
C GLN A 108 26.88 3.92 3.69
N THR A 109 26.35 5.11 3.36
CA THR A 109 26.15 5.48 1.94
C THR A 109 27.48 5.55 1.16
N HIS A 110 28.62 5.69 1.87
CA HIS A 110 29.97 5.62 1.29
C HIS A 110 30.62 4.23 1.32
N ARG A 111 30.00 3.22 1.95
CA ARG A 111 30.49 1.84 1.97
C ARG A 111 29.41 0.87 1.52
N ALA A 112 29.08 0.95 0.23
CA ALA A 112 28.26 -0.01 -0.49
C ALA A 112 28.96 -1.38 -0.60
N GLY A 113 29.11 -2.10 0.51
CA GLY A 113 29.75 -3.42 0.57
C GLY A 113 29.10 -4.40 1.53
N GLY A 114 27.91 -4.10 2.05
CA GLY A 114 27.25 -4.92 3.08
C GLY A 114 26.04 -5.73 2.63
N GLU A 115 25.45 -5.47 1.46
CA GLU A 115 24.13 -6.02 1.11
C GLU A 115 24.12 -7.02 -0.06
N PHE A 116 25.16 -7.02 -0.88
CA PHE A 116 25.44 -8.12 -1.79
C PHE A 116 26.62 -8.87 -1.17
N ASP A 117 26.56 -10.19 -1.05
CA ASP A 117 27.66 -11.05 -0.55
C ASP A 117 28.83 -11.06 -1.57
N LEU A 118 29.35 -9.86 -1.86
CA LEU A 118 30.42 -9.59 -2.79
C LEU A 118 31.71 -9.87 -2.04
N THR A 119 32.43 -10.87 -2.51
CA THR A 119 33.75 -11.16 -2.01
C THR A 119 34.70 -10.01 -2.34
N GLY A 120 35.84 -9.92 -1.65
CA GLY A 120 36.86 -8.92 -1.99
C GLY A 120 37.40 -9.06 -3.43
N GLN A 121 37.22 -10.22 -4.04
CA GLN A 121 37.53 -10.46 -5.45
C GLN A 121 36.48 -9.84 -6.38
N ASP A 122 35.19 -9.93 -6.03
CA ASP A 122 34.11 -9.30 -6.80
C ASP A 122 34.24 -7.78 -6.81
N LEU A 123 34.63 -7.20 -5.66
CA LEU A 123 34.86 -5.76 -5.56
C LEU A 123 36.01 -5.29 -6.47
N ARG A 124 37.08 -6.09 -6.58
CA ARG A 124 38.18 -5.82 -7.51
C ARG A 124 37.76 -5.99 -8.96
N ALA A 125 36.95 -6.99 -9.27
CA ALA A 125 36.44 -7.20 -10.61
C ALA A 125 35.54 -6.04 -11.06
N ILE A 126 34.71 -5.51 -10.17
CA ILE A 126 33.87 -4.34 -10.42
C ILE A 126 34.74 -3.09 -10.67
N ASP A 127 35.74 -2.83 -9.83
CA ASP A 127 36.64 -1.67 -9.97
C ASP A 127 37.46 -1.68 -11.28
N GLN A 128 37.78 -2.86 -11.79
CA GLN A 128 38.53 -3.05 -13.04
C GLN A 128 37.65 -3.12 -14.29
N SER A 129 36.33 -3.10 -14.14
CA SER A 129 35.41 -3.26 -15.27
C SER A 129 34.99 -1.92 -15.84
N ASP A 130 35.19 -1.72 -17.14
CA ASP A 130 34.78 -0.51 -17.85
C ASP A 130 33.26 -0.45 -18.15
N VAL A 131 32.51 -1.52 -17.86
CA VAL A 131 31.07 -1.64 -18.13
C VAL A 131 30.36 -2.37 -17.00
N ILE A 132 29.22 -1.83 -16.55
CA ILE A 132 28.30 -2.48 -15.63
C ILE A 132 27.02 -2.82 -16.41
N MET A 133 26.68 -4.11 -16.51
CA MET A 133 25.42 -4.56 -17.11
C MET A 133 24.38 -4.82 -16.01
N THR A 134 23.26 -4.10 -16.05
CA THR A 134 22.09 -4.38 -15.22
C THR A 134 21.10 -5.23 -16.02
N PHE A 135 20.87 -6.46 -15.59
CA PHE A 135 19.77 -7.25 -16.15
C PHE A 135 18.46 -6.79 -15.51
N ALA A 136 17.61 -6.13 -16.29
CA ALA A 136 16.21 -5.97 -15.92
C ALA A 136 15.57 -7.36 -15.87
N ALA A 137 15.09 -7.79 -14.71
CA ALA A 137 14.36 -9.03 -14.56
C ALA A 137 13.05 -8.94 -15.36
N HIS A 138 13.03 -9.57 -16.53
CA HIS A 138 11.80 -9.78 -17.29
C HIS A 138 11.11 -10.99 -16.67
N SER A 139 9.98 -10.77 -16.01
CA SER A 139 9.09 -11.83 -15.55
C SER A 139 8.22 -12.29 -16.72
N GLU A 140 8.50 -13.48 -17.27
CA GLU A 140 7.52 -14.27 -18.02
C GLU A 140 6.63 -15.08 -17.08
#